data_AF-A0A7G8TDE5-F1
#
_entry.id   AF-A0A7G8TDE5-F1
#
_cell.length_a   1.000
_cell.length_b   1.000
_cell.length_c   1.000
_cell.angle_alpha   90.00
_cell.angle_beta   90.00
_cell.angle_gamma   90.00
#
_symmetry.space_group_name_H-M   'P 1'
#
loop_
_entity.id
_entity.type
_entity.pdbx_description
1 polymer ?
#
loop_
_entity_poly.entity_id
_entity_poly.type
_entity_poly.pdbx_seq_one_letter_code
_entity_poly.pdbx_strand_id
1 'polypeptide(L)'
;MVEGQLLVSGVVEDEFGGSTFVHAKAEIIAETSRSCEFRIPLRRSVRQSTGFTAVRRSLRLFGANIPLTLTGKPKGDCDVSGTQTDVRLFGTLLPVSLYEEDWTGMRTVPVTVTRQQAVAEAKKDLAEYEKNLPQGTKILSSSASDRTEKETLIYSATLKCEENIAKESEILIKS
;
A
#
# COMPACT_ATOMS: atom_id res chain seq x y z
N MET A 1 -3.23 -22.20 -36.69
CA MET A 1 -2.12 -22.88 -37.41
C MET A 1 -2.14 -22.28 -38.81
N VAL A 2 -1.13 -21.62 -39.36
CA VAL A 2 0.31 -21.39 -39.10
C VAL A 2 0.66 -20.05 -39.78
N GLU A 3 1.69 -19.33 -39.29
CA GLU A 3 2.69 -18.52 -40.03
C GLU A 3 3.25 -17.50 -39.01
N GLY A 4 4.50 -17.56 -38.53
CA GLY A 4 5.71 -17.91 -39.27
C GLY A 4 6.29 -16.66 -39.92
N GLN A 5 6.68 -15.65 -39.14
CA GLN A 5 7.55 -14.58 -39.65
C GLN A 5 8.66 -14.26 -38.64
N LEU A 6 9.83 -14.78 -39.01
CA LEU A 6 11.20 -14.33 -38.74
C LEU A 6 11.34 -13.04 -37.92
N LEU A 7 11.89 -13.18 -36.71
CA LEU A 7 12.55 -12.09 -35.99
C LEU A 7 13.92 -11.85 -36.66
N VAL A 8 14.16 -10.60 -37.00
CA VAL A 8 15.36 -10.07 -37.67
C VAL A 8 16.64 -10.63 -37.04
N SER A 9 17.40 -11.45 -37.78
CA SER A 9 18.79 -11.77 -37.44
C SER A 9 19.72 -10.81 -38.17
N GLY A 10 20.19 -9.77 -37.49
CA GLY A 10 21.37 -9.05 -37.92
C GLY A 10 22.60 -9.84 -37.49
N VAL A 11 23.19 -10.61 -38.40
CA VAL A 11 24.56 -11.09 -38.23
C VAL A 11 25.44 -10.16 -39.05
N VAL A 12 26.27 -9.37 -38.37
CA VAL A 12 27.43 -8.74 -39.02
C VAL A 12 28.57 -9.71 -38.76
N GLU A 13 28.92 -10.50 -39.77
CA GLU A 13 30.16 -11.27 -39.76
C GLU A 13 31.31 -10.27 -39.99
N ASP A 14 32.16 -10.11 -38.98
CA ASP A 14 33.46 -9.47 -39.10
C ASP A 14 34.51 -10.56 -39.31
N GLU A 15 35.39 -10.40 -40.30
CA GLU A 15 36.32 -11.42 -40.80
C GLU A 15 37.48 -11.76 -39.84
N PHE A 16 37.43 -11.33 -38.58
CA PHE A 16 38.47 -11.58 -37.58
C PHE A 16 37.91 -12.01 -36.23
N GLY A 17 37.43 -13.26 -36.15
CA GLY A 17 37.63 -14.23 -35.05
C GLY A 17 37.52 -13.79 -33.58
N GLY A 18 36.94 -12.64 -33.26
CA GLY A 18 36.82 -12.10 -31.91
C GLY A 18 35.36 -11.96 -31.53
N SER A 19 34.82 -12.94 -30.81
CA SER A 19 33.49 -12.81 -30.21
C SER A 19 33.55 -11.83 -29.04
N THR A 20 33.29 -10.55 -29.30
CA THR A 20 32.96 -9.60 -28.24
C THR A 20 31.48 -9.75 -27.92
N PHE A 21 31.16 -10.25 -26.72
CA PHE A 21 29.79 -10.24 -26.21
C PHE A 21 29.40 -8.79 -25.87
N VAL A 22 28.90 -8.06 -26.86
CA VAL A 22 28.28 -6.76 -26.63
C VAL A 22 26.92 -7.04 -25.97
N HIS A 23 26.74 -6.63 -24.72
CA HIS A 23 25.41 -6.60 -24.10
C HIS A 23 24.54 -5.64 -24.94
N ALA A 24 23.75 -6.20 -25.84
CA ALA A 24 22.72 -5.46 -26.54
C ALA A 24 21.62 -5.14 -25.52
N LYS A 25 21.72 -3.97 -24.89
CA LYS A 25 20.64 -3.42 -24.08
C LYS A 25 19.57 -2.92 -25.05
N ALA A 26 18.70 -3.82 -25.49
CA ALA A 26 17.56 -3.48 -26.32
C ALA A 26 16.42 -2.98 -25.43
N GLU A 27 15.89 -1.79 -25.70
CA GLU A 27 14.64 -1.32 -25.10
C GLU A 27 13.49 -1.74 -26.01
N ILE A 28 12.59 -2.61 -25.52
CA ILE A 28 11.38 -2.99 -26.23
C ILE A 28 10.22 -2.23 -25.60
N ILE A 29 9.83 -1.14 -26.24
CA ILE A 29 8.70 -0.32 -25.82
C ILE A 29 7.41 -0.98 -26.34
N ALA A 30 6.53 -1.41 -25.44
CA ALA A 30 5.24 -1.99 -25.79
C ALA A 30 4.08 -1.20 -25.18
N GLU A 31 3.02 -0.99 -25.97
CA GLU A 31 1.73 -0.52 -25.47
C GLU A 31 1.03 -1.66 -24.73
N THR A 32 0.79 -1.48 -23.45
CA THR A 32 0.06 -2.41 -22.58
C THR A 32 -1.24 -1.75 -22.09
N SER A 33 -2.26 -2.56 -21.83
CA SER A 33 -3.52 -2.08 -21.24
C SER A 33 -3.72 -2.74 -19.88
N ARG A 34 -3.96 -1.93 -18.85
CA ARG A 34 -4.21 -2.37 -17.48
C ARG A 34 -5.60 -1.92 -17.05
N SER A 35 -6.46 -2.86 -16.68
CA SER A 35 -7.80 -2.58 -16.14
C SER A 35 -7.82 -2.77 -14.63
N CYS A 36 -8.40 -1.82 -13.91
CA CYS A 36 -8.64 -1.90 -12.47
C CYS A 36 -10.09 -1.58 -12.14
N GLU A 37 -10.60 -2.18 -11.06
CA GLU A 37 -11.97 -1.97 -10.59
C GLU A 37 -11.93 -1.71 -9.08
N PHE A 38 -12.51 -0.57 -8.67
CA PHE A 38 -12.64 -0.17 -7.28
C PHE A 38 -14.11 -0.27 -6.87
N ARG A 39 -14.37 -0.93 -5.74
CA ARG A 39 -15.72 -1.16 -5.22
C ARG A 39 -15.91 -0.43 -3.91
N ILE A 40 -16.78 0.57 -3.89
CA ILE A 40 -16.97 1.47 -2.75
C ILE A 40 -18.40 1.33 -2.25
N PRO A 41 -18.60 0.73 -1.06
CA PRO A 41 -19.93 0.62 -0.47
C PRO A 41 -20.45 2.01 -0.07
N LEU A 42 -21.65 2.36 -0.53
CA LEU A 42 -22.31 3.64 -0.21
C LEU A 42 -22.79 3.68 1.24
N ARG A 43 -22.93 2.52 1.88
CA ARG A 43 -23.25 2.39 3.30
C ARG A 43 -22.18 1.53 3.97
N ARG A 44 -21.47 2.11 4.92
CA ARG A 44 -20.45 1.41 5.70
C ARG A 44 -20.49 1.82 7.16
N SER A 45 -20.04 0.92 8.02
CA SER A 45 -19.88 1.21 9.43
C SER A 45 -18.45 1.71 9.68
N VAL A 46 -18.30 2.89 10.28
CA VAL A 46 -16.99 3.49 10.57
C VAL A 46 -16.82 3.60 12.08
N ARG A 47 -15.64 3.23 12.58
CA ARG A 47 -15.25 3.48 13.98
C ARG A 47 -14.86 4.94 14.14
N GLN A 48 -15.53 5.65 15.04
CA GLN A 48 -15.24 7.05 15.35
C GLN A 48 -15.06 7.24 16.86
N SER A 49 -14.22 8.20 17.23
CA SER A 49 -14.01 8.57 18.63
C SER A 49 -15.29 9.14 19.25
N THR A 50 -15.61 8.67 20.45
CA THR A 50 -16.74 9.16 21.25
C THR A 50 -16.43 10.47 21.98
N GLY A 51 -15.16 10.88 22.03
CA GLY A 51 -14.66 11.98 22.86
C GLY A 51 -14.33 11.57 24.30
N PHE A 52 -14.70 10.35 24.72
CA PHE A 52 -14.27 9.81 26.00
C PHE A 52 -12.76 9.50 25.96
N THR A 53 -12.03 10.02 26.94
CA THR A 53 -10.61 9.72 27.15
C THR A 53 -10.37 9.38 28.62
N ALA A 54 -9.51 8.39 28.87
CA ALA A 54 -9.08 8.02 30.21
C ALA A 54 -7.60 7.66 30.21
N VAL A 55 -6.86 8.15 31.20
CA VAL A 55 -5.43 7.87 31.35
C VAL A 55 -5.22 6.97 32.54
N ARG A 56 -4.46 5.89 32.37
CA ARG A 56 -4.05 4.99 33.45
C ARG A 56 -2.53 4.99 33.56
N ARG A 57 -2.03 5.14 34.77
CA ARG A 57 -0.60 5.14 35.05
C ARG A 57 -0.27 3.97 35.94
N SER A 58 0.86 3.34 35.65
CA SER A 58 1.42 2.27 36.45
C SER A 58 2.93 2.42 36.53
N LEU A 59 3.48 2.18 37.70
CA LEU A 59 4.91 2.13 37.93
C LEU A 59 5.36 0.67 37.75
N ARG A 60 6.25 0.43 36.80
CA ARG A 60 6.90 -0.86 36.63
C ARG A 60 8.23 -0.83 37.35
N LEU A 61 8.42 -1.69 38.35
CA LEU A 61 9.63 -1.74 39.16
C LEU A 61 10.06 -3.20 39.31
N PHE A 62 11.26 -3.53 38.83
CA PHE A 62 11.79 -4.91 38.82
C PHE A 62 10.81 -5.95 38.22
N GLY A 63 10.04 -5.56 37.20
CA GLY A 63 9.03 -6.42 36.57
C GLY A 63 7.67 -6.49 37.29
N ALA A 64 7.55 -5.93 38.50
CA ALA A 64 6.26 -5.76 39.17
C ALA A 64 5.52 -4.55 38.59
N ASN A 65 4.21 -4.66 38.37
CA ASN A 65 3.36 -3.58 37.86
C ASN A 65 2.49 -3.00 38.99
N ILE A 66 2.79 -1.79 39.42
CA ILE A 66 2.12 -1.11 40.54
C ILE A 66 1.18 -0.04 39.95
N PRO A 67 -0.15 -0.19 40.01
CA PRO A 67 -1.06 0.81 39.48
C PRO A 67 -0.97 2.10 40.31
N LEU A 68 -0.69 3.23 39.65
CA LEU A 68 -0.69 4.56 40.27
C LEU A 68 -2.09 5.20 40.20
N THR A 69 -2.87 4.83 39.19
CA THR A 69 -4.26 5.28 39.03
C THR A 69 -5.23 4.17 39.43
N LEU A 70 -6.15 4.47 40.34
CA LEU A 70 -7.23 3.57 40.78
C LEU A 70 -8.43 3.52 39.82
N THR A 71 -8.29 4.08 38.62
CA THR A 71 -9.32 4.04 37.58
C THR A 71 -9.42 2.62 37.01
N GLY A 72 -10.60 2.02 37.15
CA GLY A 72 -10.91 0.74 36.53
C GLY A 72 -10.87 0.80 35.00
N LYS A 73 -10.79 -0.37 34.35
CA LYS A 73 -10.82 -0.45 32.89
C LYS A 73 -12.11 0.20 32.36
N PRO A 74 -12.03 1.16 31.41
CA PRO A 74 -13.21 1.76 30.83
C PRO A 74 -14.05 0.69 30.11
N LYS A 75 -15.38 0.82 30.20
CA LYS A 75 -16.32 -0.12 29.59
C LYS A 75 -16.64 0.31 28.15
N GLY A 76 -16.72 -0.66 27.23
CA GLY A 76 -17.10 -0.43 25.83
C GLY A 76 -15.95 -0.68 24.86
N ASP A 77 -16.19 -0.33 23.59
CA ASP A 77 -15.15 -0.33 22.55
C ASP A 77 -14.21 0.86 22.81
N CYS A 78 -12.92 0.59 22.92
CA CYS A 78 -11.88 1.59 23.22
C CYS A 78 -10.60 1.21 22.50
N ASP A 79 -9.93 2.21 21.92
CA ASP A 79 -8.54 2.06 21.47
C ASP A 79 -7.60 2.40 22.63
N VAL A 80 -6.50 1.66 22.74
CA VAL A 80 -5.52 1.78 23.83
C VAL A 80 -4.15 2.03 23.22
N SER A 81 -3.50 3.12 23.66
CA SER A 81 -2.10 3.40 23.36
C SER A 81 -1.30 3.33 24.65
N GLY A 82 -0.12 2.74 24.62
CA GLY A 82 0.74 2.55 25.78
C GLY A 82 2.11 3.19 25.57
N THR A 83 2.52 4.07 26.48
CA THR A 83 3.84 4.69 26.48
C THR A 83 4.62 4.26 27.71
N GLN A 84 5.84 3.75 27.51
CA GLN A 84 6.76 3.43 28.60
C GLN A 84 7.90 4.46 28.64
N THR A 85 8.09 5.05 29.82
CA THR A 85 9.15 6.02 30.10
C THR A 85 10.10 5.43 31.12
N ASP A 86 11.29 5.05 30.69
CA ASP A 86 12.32 4.54 31.59
C ASP A 86 13.01 5.68 32.36
N VAL A 87 13.28 5.45 33.64
CA VAL A 87 13.92 6.47 34.50
C VAL A 87 15.43 6.27 34.48
N ARG A 88 16.17 7.38 34.32
CA ARG A 88 17.64 7.39 34.43
C ARG A 88 18.08 8.23 35.60
N LEU A 89 19.08 7.75 36.33
CA LEU A 89 19.71 8.46 37.43
C LEU A 89 21.23 8.46 37.21
N PHE A 90 21.84 9.64 37.13
CA PHE A 90 23.28 9.82 36.84
C PHE A 90 23.78 9.03 35.61
N GLY A 91 22.99 9.01 34.53
CA GLY A 91 23.32 8.27 33.31
C GLY A 91 23.07 6.76 33.37
N THR A 92 22.77 6.20 34.55
CA THR A 92 22.42 4.78 34.73
C THR A 92 20.93 4.59 34.54
N LEU A 93 20.54 3.58 33.76
CA LEU A 93 19.15 3.16 33.61
C LEU A 93 18.69 2.48 34.91
N LEU A 94 17.68 3.04 35.56
CA LEU A 94 17.10 2.40 36.73
C LEU A 94 16.15 1.27 36.30
N PRO A 95 16.00 0.21 37.11
CA PRO A 95 15.02 -0.85 36.89
C PRO A 95 13.59 -0.40 37.26
N VAL A 96 13.26 0.87 36.96
CA VAL A 96 11.96 1.49 37.17
C VAL A 96 11.56 2.26 35.92
N SER A 97 10.31 2.05 35.49
CA SER A 97 9.71 2.75 34.38
C SER A 97 8.28 3.16 34.70
N LEU A 98 7.88 4.30 34.17
CA LEU A 98 6.50 4.76 34.21
C LEU A 98 5.80 4.28 32.94
N TYR A 99 4.70 3.54 33.10
CA TYR A 99 3.87 3.09 32.00
C TYR A 99 2.53 3.84 32.04
N GLU A 100 2.24 4.58 30.98
CA GLU A 100 1.01 5.35 30.77
C GLU A 100 0.19 4.69 29.66
N GLU A 101 -1.09 4.44 29.93
CA GLU A 101 -2.07 3.95 28.98
C GLU A 101 -3.10 5.05 28.70
N ASP A 102 -3.21 5.45 27.44
CA ASP A 102 -4.24 6.34 26.94
C ASP A 102 -5.37 5.53 26.32
N TRP A 103 -6.55 5.65 26.90
CA TRP A 103 -7.76 4.96 26.46
C TRP A 103 -8.67 5.97 25.75
N THR A 104 -8.96 5.73 24.48
CA THR A 104 -9.92 6.53 23.70
C THR A 104 -11.17 5.71 23.44
N GLY A 105 -12.32 6.18 23.90
CA GLY A 105 -13.59 5.50 23.68
C GLY A 105 -14.00 5.56 22.22
N MET A 106 -14.33 4.43 21.63
CA MET A 106 -14.72 4.27 20.23
C MET A 106 -16.18 3.86 20.11
N ARG A 107 -16.81 4.25 19.01
CA ARG A 107 -18.13 3.72 18.64
C ARG A 107 -18.19 3.48 17.14
N THR A 108 -18.89 2.42 16.77
CA THR A 108 -19.19 2.13 15.38
C THR A 108 -20.47 2.86 14.99
N VAL A 109 -20.41 3.70 13.95
CA VAL A 109 -21.60 4.38 13.41
C VAL A 109 -21.81 4.05 11.94
N PRO A 110 -23.07 3.88 11.50
CA PRO A 110 -23.38 3.77 10.08
C PRO A 110 -23.15 5.13 9.41
N VAL A 111 -22.35 5.13 8.36
CA VAL A 111 -22.10 6.30 7.52
C VAL A 111 -22.62 5.99 6.13
N THR A 112 -23.46 6.90 5.61
CA THR A 112 -23.92 6.88 4.23
C THR A 112 -23.10 7.87 3.43
N VAL A 113 -22.38 7.38 2.43
CA VAL A 113 -21.54 8.16 1.53
C VAL A 113 -22.36 8.49 0.28
N THR A 114 -22.29 9.73 -0.19
CA THR A 114 -22.96 10.12 -1.43
C THR A 114 -22.22 9.56 -2.65
N ARG A 115 -22.90 9.37 -3.78
CA ARG A 115 -22.24 8.92 -5.03
C ARG A 115 -21.05 9.80 -5.41
N GLN A 116 -21.17 11.12 -5.27
CA GLN A 116 -20.07 12.04 -5.58
C GLN A 116 -18.85 11.84 -4.67
N GLN A 117 -19.07 11.60 -3.38
CA GLN A 117 -17.99 11.28 -2.44
C GLN A 117 -17.33 9.94 -2.75
N ALA A 118 -18.13 8.92 -3.09
CA ALA A 118 -17.63 7.62 -3.49
C ALA A 118 -16.80 7.68 -4.78
N VAL A 119 -17.22 8.46 -5.78
CA VAL A 119 -16.41 8.69 -7.00
C VAL A 119 -15.11 9.42 -6.66
N ALA A 120 -15.13 10.39 -5.74
CA ALA A 120 -13.93 11.08 -5.32
C ALA A 120 -12.94 10.16 -4.58
N GLU A 121 -13.44 9.23 -3.77
CA GLU A 121 -12.65 8.17 -3.13
C GLU A 121 -12.05 7.22 -4.17
N ALA A 122 -12.84 6.75 -5.15
CA ALA A 122 -12.35 5.89 -6.24
C ALA A 122 -11.24 6.56 -7.06
N LYS A 123 -11.34 7.87 -7.30
CA LYS A 123 -10.30 8.63 -8.00
C LYS A 123 -9.01 8.76 -7.19
N LYS A 124 -9.10 8.84 -5.86
CA LYS A 124 -7.91 8.81 -4.99
C LYS A 124 -7.25 7.45 -5.04
N ASP A 125 -8.03 6.38 -4.97
CA ASP A 125 -7.52 5.01 -5.07
C ASP A 125 -6.86 4.76 -6.43
N LEU A 126 -7.46 5.28 -7.52
CA LEU A 126 -6.84 5.23 -8.85
C LEU A 126 -5.53 6.01 -8.90
N ALA A 127 -5.47 7.22 -8.33
CA ALA A 127 -4.24 8.00 -8.30
C ALA A 127 -3.13 7.35 -7.47
N GLU A 128 -3.48 6.64 -6.39
CA GLU A 128 -2.54 5.85 -5.61
C GLU A 128 -2.07 4.62 -6.38
N TYR A 129 -2.97 3.95 -7.12
CA TYR A 129 -2.62 2.86 -8.03
C TYR A 129 -1.63 3.32 -9.11
N GLU A 130 -1.88 4.48 -9.73
CA GLU A 130 -1.00 5.08 -10.75
C GLU A 130 0.39 5.39 -10.18
N LYS A 131 0.49 5.88 -8.94
CA LYS A 131 1.78 6.13 -8.27
C LYS A 131 2.57 4.87 -7.96
N ASN A 132 1.88 3.76 -7.73
CA ASN A 132 2.49 2.46 -7.44
C ASN A 132 2.82 1.65 -8.71
N LEU A 133 2.67 2.25 -9.91
CA LEU A 133 3.10 1.61 -11.16
C LEU A 133 4.63 1.43 -11.20
N PRO A 134 5.13 0.43 -11.95
CA PRO A 134 6.55 0.19 -12.11
C PRO A 134 7.31 1.44 -12.60
N GLN A 135 8.56 1.60 -12.14
CA GLN A 135 9.41 2.68 -12.63
C GLN A 135 9.63 2.54 -14.14
N GLY A 136 9.38 3.61 -14.89
CA GLY A 136 9.46 3.63 -16.36
C GLY A 136 8.13 3.40 -17.08
N THR A 137 7.04 3.11 -16.37
CA THR A 137 5.70 3.03 -16.96
C THR A 137 5.17 4.44 -17.27
N LYS A 138 4.90 4.72 -18.55
CA LYS A 138 4.31 6.00 -18.99
C LYS A 138 2.83 5.80 -19.32
N ILE A 139 1.95 6.49 -18.62
CA ILE A 139 0.50 6.43 -18.89
C ILE A 139 0.20 7.30 -20.13
N LEU A 140 -0.31 6.68 -21.20
CA LEU A 140 -0.69 7.36 -22.44
C LEU A 140 -2.13 7.88 -22.39
N SER A 141 -3.04 7.09 -21.84
CA SER A 141 -4.44 7.50 -21.67
C SER A 141 -5.11 6.72 -20.54
N SER A 142 -6.09 7.35 -19.91
CA SER A 142 -6.91 6.77 -18.86
C SER A 142 -8.38 6.98 -19.21
N SER A 143 -9.16 5.91 -19.26
CA SER A 143 -10.61 5.97 -19.39
C SER A 143 -11.25 5.35 -18.17
N ALA A 144 -12.28 5.99 -17.63
CA ALA A 144 -12.97 5.49 -16.44
C ALA A 144 -14.48 5.62 -16.59
N SER A 145 -15.20 4.67 -16.03
CA SER A 145 -16.65 4.66 -15.94
C SER A 145 -17.09 4.24 -14.54
N ASP A 146 -18.23 4.74 -14.10
CA ASP A 146 -18.82 4.38 -12.82
C ASP A 146 -20.25 3.86 -12.99
N ARG A 147 -20.56 2.79 -12.27
CA ARG A 147 -21.90 2.22 -12.17
C ARG A 147 -22.22 1.95 -10.71
N THR A 148 -23.51 1.99 -10.35
CA THR A 148 -23.96 1.66 -9.00
C THR A 148 -24.73 0.36 -9.04
N GLU A 149 -24.29 -0.63 -8.26
CA GLU A 149 -24.96 -1.92 -8.10
C GLU A 149 -25.21 -2.19 -6.62
N LYS A 150 -26.47 -2.43 -6.24
CA LYS A 150 -26.87 -2.88 -4.88
C LYS A 150 -26.16 -2.12 -3.74
N GLU A 151 -26.25 -0.78 -3.76
CA GLU A 151 -25.63 0.12 -2.78
C GLU A 151 -24.08 0.16 -2.79
N THR A 152 -23.44 -0.35 -3.82
CA THR A 152 -21.99 -0.26 -4.04
C THR A 152 -21.72 0.49 -5.33
N LEU A 153 -20.84 1.48 -5.28
CA LEU A 153 -20.29 2.11 -6.47
C LEU A 153 -19.15 1.24 -7.01
N ILE A 154 -19.25 0.84 -8.27
CA ILE A 154 -18.20 0.16 -9.01
C ILE A 154 -17.59 1.18 -9.96
N TYR A 155 -16.31 1.48 -9.74
CA TYR A 155 -15.52 2.38 -10.56
C TYR A 155 -14.50 1.56 -11.35
N SER A 156 -14.69 1.50 -12.67
CA SER A 156 -13.83 0.72 -13.57
C SER A 156 -12.96 1.68 -14.37
N ALA A 157 -11.64 1.50 -14.29
CA ALA A 157 -10.67 2.31 -15.04
C ALA A 157 -9.78 1.42 -15.91
N THR A 158 -9.52 1.86 -17.13
CA THR A 158 -8.59 1.24 -18.07
C THR A 158 -7.49 2.23 -18.41
N LEU A 159 -6.26 1.86 -18.06
CA LEU A 159 -5.06 2.62 -18.30
C LEU A 159 -4.34 2.02 -19.51
N LYS A 160 -4.03 2.84 -20.51
CA LYS A 160 -3.07 2.49 -21.54
C LYS A 160 -1.70 2.99 -21.13
N CYS A 161 -0.75 2.07 -21.03
CA CYS A 161 0.59 2.32 -20.56
C CYS A 161 1.60 1.95 -21.64
N GLU A 162 2.63 2.75 -21.77
CA GLU A 162 3.84 2.42 -22.50
C GLU A 162 4.85 1.91 -21.48
N GLU A 163 5.25 0.65 -21.62
CA GLU A 163 6.17 -0.02 -20.70
C GLU A 163 7.35 -0.59 -21.49
N ASN A 164 8.56 -0.49 -20.92
CA ASN A 164 9.70 -1.21 -21.44
C ASN A 164 9.60 -2.67 -20.97
N ILE A 165 9.23 -3.56 -21.89
CA ILE A 165 9.06 -5.00 -21.62
C ILE A 165 10.36 -5.80 -21.86
N ALA A 166 11.49 -5.12 -22.12
CA ALA A 166 12.79 -5.79 -22.22
C ALA A 166 13.21 -6.30 -20.84
N LYS A 167 12.76 -7.51 -20.50
CA LYS A 167 13.46 -8.34 -19.53
C LYS A 167 14.79 -8.73 -20.16
N GLU A 168 15.91 -8.43 -19.49
CA GLU A 168 17.18 -9.13 -19.69
C GLU A 168 16.89 -10.63 -19.58
N SER A 169 16.76 -11.29 -20.72
CA SER A 169 16.79 -12.74 -20.78
C SER A 169 18.27 -13.10 -20.87
N GLU A 170 18.87 -13.52 -19.76
CA GLU A 170 20.08 -14.32 -19.84
C GLU A 170 19.74 -15.55 -20.69
N ILE A 171 20.27 -15.58 -21.91
CA ILE A 171 20.24 -16.79 -22.73
C ILE A 171 21.19 -17.77 -22.05
N LEU A 172 20.67 -18.58 -21.13
CA LEU A 172 21.38 -19.75 -20.61
C LEU A 172 21.44 -20.81 -21.72
N ILE A 173 22.46 -20.70 -22.57
CA ILE A 173 22.86 -21.82 -23.43
C ILE A 173 23.60 -22.80 -22.51
N LYS A 174 22.89 -23.85 -22.04
CA LYS A 174 23.56 -24.99 -21.41
C LYS A 174 24.40 -25.71 -22.48
N SER A 175 25.69 -25.79 -22.20
CA SER A 175 26.69 -26.56 -22.95
C SER A 175 26.42 -28.07 -22.89
#